data_AF-A8V006-F1
#
_entry.id   AF-A8V006-F1
#
_cell.length_a   1.000
_cell.length_b   1.000
_cell.length_c   1.000
_cell.angle_alpha   90.00
_cell.angle_beta   90.00
_cell.angle_gamma   90.00
#
_symmetry.space_group_name_H-M   'P 1'
#
loop_
_entity.id
_entity.type
_entity.pdbx_description
1 polymer ?
#
loop_
_entity_poly.entity_id
_entity_poly.type
_entity_poly.pdbx_seq_one_letter_code
_entity_poly.pdbx_strand_id
1 'polypeptide(L)'
;MEYKYLTKEVIEKIEYFKNKYLTKEQAIIPSLHTIQETYRDIPDEAIRELSEYLQVPEADIEGIVSFYDMFRFEKKAKNHIRLCRNLPCHLAGSRKFLKMLEKLTGAEAGGH
;
A
#
# COMPACT_ATOMS: atom_id res chain seq x y z
N MET A 1 -3.37 -24.98 -5.18
CA MET A 1 -3.25 -24.16 -3.95
C MET A 1 -4.26 -23.06 -4.11
N GLU A 2 -5.19 -22.92 -3.17
CA GLU A 2 -6.25 -21.92 -3.26
C GLU A 2 -5.77 -20.68 -2.47
N TYR A 3 -5.37 -19.64 -3.20
CA TYR A 3 -4.99 -18.37 -2.62
C TYR A 3 -6.25 -17.58 -2.23
N LYS A 4 -6.25 -17.03 -1.02
CA LYS A 4 -7.34 -16.22 -0.48
C LYS A 4 -7.26 -14.76 -0.92
N TYR A 5 -6.06 -14.19 -1.05
CA TYR A 5 -5.82 -12.78 -1.39
C TYR A 5 -5.21 -12.59 -2.79
N LEU A 6 -4.45 -13.57 -3.30
CA LEU A 6 -4.02 -13.60 -4.70
C LEU A 6 -5.14 -14.21 -5.57
N THR A 7 -6.25 -13.49 -5.68
CA THR A 7 -7.32 -13.84 -6.62
C THR A 7 -6.83 -13.79 -8.06
N LYS A 8 -7.55 -14.42 -8.99
CA LYS A 8 -7.18 -14.45 -10.42
C LYS A 8 -6.89 -13.04 -10.99
N GLU A 9 -7.72 -12.06 -10.65
CA GLU A 9 -7.55 -10.67 -11.11
C GLU A 9 -6.28 -10.00 -10.54
N VAL A 10 -5.97 -10.28 -9.27
CA VAL A 10 -4.76 -9.78 -8.61
C VAL A 10 -3.51 -10.44 -9.22
N ILE A 11 -3.57 -11.75 -9.45
CA ILE A 11 -2.51 -12.52 -10.10
C ILE A 11 -2.20 -11.98 -11.50
N GLU A 12 -3.22 -11.70 -12.32
CA GLU A 12 -3.00 -11.17 -13.68
C GLU A 12 -2.20 -9.86 -13.67
N LYS A 13 -2.46 -8.98 -12.70
CA LYS A 13 -1.71 -7.73 -12.50
C LYS A 13 -0.29 -7.98 -11.97
N ILE A 14 -0.13 -8.87 -11.01
CA ILE A 14 1.18 -9.25 -10.46
C ILE A 14 2.06 -9.89 -11.54
N GLU A 15 1.47 -10.75 -12.36
CA GLU A 15 2.14 -11.46 -13.45
C GLU A 15 2.65 -10.49 -14.52
N TYR A 16 1.92 -9.40 -14.78
CA TYR A 16 2.43 -8.31 -15.62
C TYR A 16 3.72 -7.72 -15.06
N PHE A 17 3.81 -7.43 -13.76
CA PHE A 17 5.03 -6.88 -13.16
C PHE A 17 6.17 -7.89 -13.14
N LYS A 18 5.89 -9.14 -12.78
CA LYS A 18 6.86 -10.23 -12.78
C LYS A 18 7.53 -10.41 -14.13
N ASN A 19 6.78 -10.29 -15.23
CA ASN A 19 7.31 -10.43 -16.59
C ASN A 19 7.94 -9.13 -17.13
N LYS A 20 7.62 -7.97 -16.55
CA LYS A 20 8.16 -6.67 -16.95
C LYS A 20 9.55 -6.41 -16.38
N TYR A 21 9.83 -6.86 -15.16
CA TYR A 21 11.09 -6.61 -14.47
C TYR A 21 12.12 -7.72 -14.70
N LEU A 22 13.40 -7.38 -14.50
CA LEU A 22 14.50 -8.32 -14.70
C LEU A 22 14.62 -9.32 -13.56
N THR A 23 14.33 -8.88 -12.32
CA THR A 23 14.38 -9.73 -11.13
C THR A 23 13.02 -9.77 -10.44
N LYS A 24 12.76 -10.84 -9.70
CA LYS A 24 11.46 -11.06 -9.06
C LYS A 24 11.23 -10.09 -7.90
N GLU A 25 12.30 -9.69 -7.22
CA GLU A 25 12.31 -8.74 -6.11
C GLU A 25 11.82 -7.36 -6.54
N GLN A 26 12.14 -6.95 -7.78
CA GLN A 26 11.66 -5.69 -8.35
C GLN A 26 10.14 -5.65 -8.53
N ALA A 27 9.48 -6.81 -8.60
CA ALA A 27 8.03 -6.90 -8.69
C ALA A 27 7.33 -6.78 -7.33
N ILE A 28 8.04 -6.80 -6.19
CA ILE A 28 7.43 -6.80 -4.85
C ILE A 28 6.61 -5.53 -4.61
N ILE A 29 7.22 -4.35 -4.70
CA ILE A 29 6.56 -3.06 -4.46
C ILE A 29 5.29 -2.86 -5.32
N PRO A 30 5.33 -3.03 -6.66
CA PRO A 30 4.12 -2.85 -7.48
C PRO A 30 3.05 -3.94 -7.21
N SER A 31 3.45 -5.13 -6.81
CA SER A 31 2.52 -6.19 -6.38
C SER A 31 1.82 -5.82 -5.06
N LEU A 32 2.57 -5.31 -4.09
CA LEU A 32 2.02 -4.81 -2.82
C LEU A 32 1.06 -3.63 -3.04
N HIS A 33 1.34 -2.74 -4.01
CA HIS A 33 0.38 -1.71 -4.41
C HIS A 33 -0.93 -2.32 -4.93
N THR A 34 -0.84 -3.35 -5.78
CA THR A 34 -2.02 -4.05 -6.32
C THR A 34 -2.86 -4.68 -5.21
N ILE A 35 -2.22 -5.36 -4.27
CA ILE A 35 -2.87 -5.97 -3.10
C ILE A 35 -3.55 -4.89 -2.26
N GLN A 36 -2.83 -3.82 -1.89
CA GLN A 36 -3.37 -2.75 -1.07
C GLN A 36 -4.51 -1.98 -1.76
N GLU A 37 -4.47 -1.77 -3.06
CA GLU A 37 -5.58 -1.15 -3.80
C GLU A 37 -6.85 -2.01 -3.78
N THR A 38 -6.66 -3.34 -3.81
CA THR A 38 -7.76 -4.31 -3.83
C THR A 38 -8.39 -4.46 -2.44
N TYR A 39 -7.57 -4.59 -1.39
CA TYR A 39 -8.03 -4.94 -0.05
C TYR A 39 -8.08 -3.77 0.94
N ARG A 40 -7.40 -2.65 0.62
CA ARG A 40 -7.16 -1.42 1.41
C ARG A 40 -6.08 -1.54 2.49
N ASP A 41 -5.54 -2.73 2.64
CA ASP A 41 -4.45 -3.12 3.52
C ASP A 41 -3.65 -4.26 2.88
N ILE A 42 -2.60 -4.67 3.59
CA ILE A 42 -1.76 -5.81 3.25
C ILE A 42 -1.84 -6.79 4.42
N PRO A 43 -2.76 -7.76 4.37
CA PRO A 43 -2.86 -8.81 5.39
C PRO A 43 -1.64 -9.72 5.36
N ASP A 44 -1.24 -10.26 6.51
CA ASP A 44 -0.08 -11.17 6.63
C ASP A 44 -0.21 -12.41 5.73
N GLU A 45 -1.43 -12.91 5.53
CA GLU A 45 -1.71 -14.00 4.60
C GLU A 45 -1.37 -13.60 3.15
N ALA A 46 -1.64 -12.35 2.74
CA ALA A 46 -1.32 -11.86 1.40
C ALA A 46 0.20 -11.72 1.19
N ILE A 47 0.96 -11.44 2.26
CA ILE A 47 2.43 -11.43 2.23
C ILE A 47 2.94 -12.86 1.95
N ARG A 48 2.42 -13.86 2.67
CA ARG A 48 2.76 -15.27 2.48
C ARG A 48 2.44 -15.76 1.07
N GLU A 49 1.24 -15.48 0.58
CA GLU A 49 0.84 -15.83 -0.77
C GLU A 49 1.71 -15.16 -1.84
N LEU A 50 2.07 -13.88 -1.63
CA LEU A 50 2.96 -13.16 -2.55
C LEU A 50 4.39 -13.72 -2.53
N SER A 51 4.90 -14.09 -1.36
CA SER A 51 6.21 -14.74 -1.18
C SER A 51 6.28 -16.03 -1.99
N GLU A 52 5.27 -16.89 -1.87
CA GLU A 52 5.17 -18.14 -2.62
C GLU A 52 5.08 -17.88 -4.12
N TYR A 53 4.25 -16.92 -4.54
CA TYR A 53 4.00 -16.61 -5.95
C TYR A 53 5.21 -16.05 -6.68
N LEU A 54 5.90 -15.09 -6.05
CA LEU A 54 7.12 -14.48 -6.57
C LEU A 54 8.37 -15.30 -6.27
N GLN A 55 8.28 -16.34 -5.42
CA GLN A 55 9.42 -17.14 -4.98
C GLN A 55 10.55 -16.28 -4.40
N VAL A 56 10.19 -15.34 -3.52
CA VAL A 56 11.10 -14.48 -2.77
C VAL A 56 10.88 -14.71 -1.27
N PRO A 57 11.88 -14.50 -0.40
CA PRO A 57 11.71 -14.64 1.04
C PRO A 57 10.59 -13.73 1.59
N GLU A 58 9.75 -14.27 2.47
CA GLU A 58 8.71 -13.51 3.17
C GLU A 58 9.28 -12.30 3.91
N ALA A 59 10.43 -12.48 4.56
CA ALA A 59 11.13 -11.44 5.30
C ALA A 59 11.51 -10.22 4.44
N ASP A 60 11.78 -10.41 3.14
CA ASP A 60 12.08 -9.30 2.23
C ASP A 60 10.81 -8.47 1.97
N ILE A 61 9.66 -9.13 1.83
CA ILE A 61 8.38 -8.47 1.65
C ILE A 61 7.97 -7.75 2.93
N GLU A 62 8.06 -8.39 4.09
CA GLU A 62 7.79 -7.78 5.40
C GLU A 62 8.71 -6.57 5.66
N GLY A 63 9.99 -6.69 5.30
CA GLY A 63 10.96 -5.59 5.38
C GLY A 63 10.53 -4.39 4.54
N ILE A 64 10.03 -4.63 3.32
CA ILE A 64 9.50 -3.57 2.46
C ILE A 64 8.23 -2.95 3.04
N VAL A 65 7.26 -3.77 3.50
CA VAL A 65 5.99 -3.28 4.05
C VAL A 65 6.22 -2.44 5.31
N SER A 66 7.14 -2.85 6.17
CA SER A 66 7.48 -2.11 7.39
C SER A 66 8.33 -0.85 7.13
N PHE A 67 9.17 -0.85 6.09
CA PHE A 67 10.04 0.28 5.76
C PHE A 67 9.29 1.42 5.04
N TYR A 68 8.39 1.10 4.11
CA TYR A 68 7.69 2.11 3.31
C TYR A 68 6.35 2.50 3.95
N ASP A 69 6.26 3.75 4.40
CA ASP A 69 5.06 4.35 5.01
C ASP A 69 3.78 4.30 4.15
N MET A 70 3.93 4.03 2.85
CA MET A 70 2.82 3.95 1.92
C MET A 70 2.01 2.65 2.04
N PHE A 71 2.59 1.63 2.65
CA PHE A 71 1.97 0.33 2.88
C PHE A 71 1.39 0.25 4.30
N ARG A 72 0.30 -0.52 4.45
CA ARG A 72 -0.53 -0.53 5.67
C ARG A 72 -0.95 -1.95 5.99
N PHE A 73 -0.69 -2.37 7.23
CA PHE A 73 -1.15 -3.65 7.77
C PHE A 73 -2.63 -3.64 8.16
N GLU A 74 -3.16 -2.46 8.53
CA GLU A 74 -4.53 -2.33 8.97
C GLU A 74 -5.42 -1.68 7.91
N LYS A 75 -6.63 -2.23 7.78
CA LYS A 75 -7.67 -1.75 6.88
C LYS A 75 -8.04 -0.31 7.17
N LYS A 76 -7.58 0.61 6.33
CA LYS A 76 -7.94 2.02 6.42
C LYS A 76 -9.22 2.35 5.65
N ALA A 77 -9.70 3.57 5.86
CA ALA A 77 -10.78 4.17 5.10
C ALA A 77 -10.61 4.01 3.58
N LYS A 78 -11.74 3.94 2.87
CA LYS A 78 -11.77 3.81 1.39
C LYS A 78 -11.00 4.93 0.68
N ASN A 79 -11.06 6.15 1.22
CA ASN A 79 -10.34 7.30 0.69
C ASN A 79 -9.27 7.73 1.68
N HIS A 80 -8.02 7.83 1.23
CA HIS A 80 -6.90 8.26 2.05
C HIS A 80 -6.34 9.58 1.52
N ILE A 81 -6.48 10.65 2.32
CA ILE A 81 -5.99 11.99 1.96
C ILE A 81 -4.59 12.17 2.54
N ARG A 82 -3.58 12.30 1.66
CA ARG A 82 -2.20 12.61 2.06
C ARG A 82 -1.95 14.11 1.90
N LEU A 83 -1.70 14.80 3.01
CA LEU A 83 -1.41 16.23 3.01
C LEU A 83 0.07 16.49 3.30
N CYS A 84 0.74 17.19 2.38
CA CYS A 84 2.11 17.65 2.57
C CYS A 84 2.25 18.59 3.78
N ARG A 85 3.18 18.26 4.67
CA ARG A 85 3.54 19.08 5.85
C ARG A 85 4.97 19.60 5.84
N ASN A 86 5.71 19.39 4.75
CA ASN A 86 7.08 19.92 4.60
C ASN A 86 7.09 21.45 4.55
N LEU A 87 8.26 22.04 4.79
CA LEU A 87 8.43 23.49 4.95
C LEU A 87 7.77 24.33 3.84
N PRO A 88 7.92 24.05 2.53
CA PRO A 88 7.27 24.85 1.50
C PRO A 88 5.73 24.82 1.61
N CYS A 89 5.15 23.63 1.81
CA CYS A 89 3.70 23.47 1.99
C CYS A 89 3.22 24.16 3.27
N HIS A 90 4.04 24.12 4.34
CA HIS A 90 3.74 24.78 5.59
C HIS A 90 3.67 26.30 5.43
N LEU A 91 4.66 26.91 4.75
CA LEU A 91 4.69 28.33 4.42
C LEU A 91 3.53 28.72 3.49
N ALA A 92 3.15 27.84 2.57
CA ALA A 92 1.97 28.00 1.70
C ALA A 92 0.62 27.81 2.43
N GLY A 93 0.62 27.54 3.73
CA GLY A 93 -0.60 27.48 4.55
C GLY A 93 -1.25 26.10 4.66
N SER A 94 -0.50 25.00 4.52
CA SER A 94 -1.05 23.62 4.63
C SER A 94 -1.82 23.34 5.93
N ARG A 95 -1.49 24.03 7.05
CA ARG A 95 -2.28 23.93 8.29
C ARG A 95 -3.71 24.47 8.16
N LYS A 96 -3.90 25.55 7.39
CA LYS A 96 -5.24 26.09 7.12
C LYS A 96 -6.04 25.11 6.27
N PHE A 97 -5.39 24.51 5.28
CA PHE A 97 -5.98 23.48 4.44
C PHE A 97 -6.37 22.22 5.23
N LEU A 98 -5.53 21.77 6.16
CA LEU A 98 -5.87 20.66 7.06
C LEU A 98 -7.17 20.91 7.83
N LYS A 99 -7.29 22.07 8.49
CA LYS A 99 -8.50 22.43 9.24
C LYS A 99 -9.76 22.47 8.35
N MET A 100 -9.59 22.90 7.10
CA MET A 100 -10.68 22.89 6.12
C MET A 100 -11.08 21.45 5.75
N LEU A 101 -10.11 20.55 5.54
CA LEU A 101 -10.37 19.13 5.31
C LEU A 101 -11.11 18.51 6.49
N GLU A 102 -10.62 18.70 7.72
CA GLU A 102 -11.24 18.15 8.93
C GLU A 102 -12.70 18.61 9.08
N LYS A 103 -12.99 19.88 8.77
CA LYS A 103 -14.37 20.41 8.78
C LYS A 103 -15.24 19.81 7.68
N LEU A 104 -14.69 19.55 6.50
CA LEU A 104 -15.43 19.02 5.35
C LEU A 104 -15.70 17.52 5.47
N THR A 105 -14.75 16.76 6.00
CA THR A 105 -14.82 15.30 6.08
C THR A 105 -15.32 14.80 7.44
N GLY A 106 -15.20 15.62 8.49
CA GLY A 106 -15.42 15.21 9.88
C GLY A 106 -14.34 14.29 10.44
N ALA A 107 -13.26 14.03 9.69
CA ALA A 107 -12.16 13.17 10.10
C ALA A 107 -10.94 13.99 10.54
N GLU A 108 -10.28 13.57 11.62
CA GLU A 108 -9.06 14.20 12.12
C GLU A 108 -7.80 13.67 11.42
N ALA A 109 -6.73 14.46 11.42
CA ALA A 109 -5.44 14.01 10.92
C ALA A 109 -4.95 12.75 11.66
N GLY A 110 -4.76 11.64 10.94
CA GLY A 110 -4.35 10.37 11.54
C GLY A 110 -5.50 9.56 12.14
N GLY A 111 -6.74 10.05 12.08
CA GLY A 111 -7.94 9.27 12.36
C GLY A 111 -8.06 8.09 11.37
N HIS A 112 -8.46 6.94 11.88
CA HIS A 112 -8.65 5.70 11.12
C HIS A 112 -10.06 5.58 10.56
#